data_AF-A0A354M105-F1
#
_entry.id   AF-A0A354M105-F1
#
_cell.length_a   1.000
_cell.length_b   1.000
_cell.length_c   1.000
_cell.angle_alpha   90.00
_cell.angle_beta   90.00
_cell.angle_gamma   90.00
#
_symmetry.space_group_name_H-M   'P 1'
#
loop_
_entity.id
_entity.type
_entity.pdbx_description
1 polymer ?
#
loop_
_entity_poly.entity_id
_entity_poly.type
_entity_poly.pdbx_seq_one_letter_code
_entity_poly.pdbx_strand_id
1 'polypeptide(L)'
;MNNRILMLLFMCMPVMLWAQRLPVHEKQKELQERMVEVSLSEIQERLSLTEMQISQLRPVYKQYQKKVARLNMQNHKLFNRMNADTLSDEQAKTILREYLDRERKLYALNKQYMDNLLEILSPQQVIKLYQSDSDIKRKIRMEYLRRTGKPKR
;
A
#
# COMPACT_ATOMS: atom_id res chain seq x y z
N MET A 1 -7.61 45.23 -34.39
CA MET A 1 -8.45 44.01 -34.30
C MET A 1 -7.89 42.99 -33.31
N ASN A 2 -7.27 43.42 -32.19
CA ASN A 2 -6.39 42.55 -31.39
C ASN A 2 -6.78 42.36 -29.90
N ASN A 3 -7.81 43.06 -29.38
CA ASN A 3 -8.20 42.90 -27.97
C ASN A 3 -9.27 41.81 -27.75
N ARG A 4 -10.01 41.43 -28.81
CA ARG A 4 -11.04 40.37 -28.75
C ARG A 4 -10.44 38.97 -28.60
N ILE A 5 -9.31 38.72 -29.26
CA ILE A 5 -8.58 37.43 -29.17
C ILE A 5 -7.98 37.28 -27.76
N LEU A 6 -7.45 38.38 -27.18
CA LEU A 6 -6.91 38.39 -25.83
C LEU A 6 -8.00 38.16 -24.76
N MET A 7 -9.20 38.74 -24.94
CA MET A 7 -10.35 38.47 -24.04
C MET A 7 -10.85 37.03 -24.13
N LEU A 8 -10.88 36.42 -25.32
CA LEU A 8 -11.25 35.01 -25.50
C LEU A 8 -10.23 34.06 -24.83
N LEU A 9 -8.94 34.41 -24.83
CA LEU A 9 -7.89 33.62 -24.17
C LEU A 9 -7.98 33.69 -22.65
N PHE A 10 -8.39 34.83 -22.09
CA PHE A 10 -8.57 35.03 -20.65
C PHE A 10 -9.83 34.34 -20.12
N MET A 11 -10.87 34.21 -20.95
CA MET A 11 -12.15 33.60 -20.57
C MET A 11 -12.10 32.06 -20.45
N CYS A 12 -11.10 31.41 -21.06
CA CYS A 12 -10.91 29.95 -21.00
C CYS A 12 -10.02 29.48 -19.83
N MET A 13 -9.32 30.39 -19.13
CA MET A 13 -8.42 30.04 -18.03
C MET A 13 -9.13 29.42 -16.80
N PRO A 14 -10.38 29.78 -16.43
CA PRO A 14 -11.06 29.18 -15.28
C PRO A 14 -11.33 27.68 -15.44
N VAL A 15 -11.52 27.17 -16.67
CA VAL A 15 -11.88 25.76 -16.91
C VAL A 15 -10.68 24.82 -16.69
N MET A 16 -9.46 25.29 -16.94
CA MET A 16 -8.24 24.50 -16.72
C MET A 16 -7.95 24.26 -15.24
N LEU A 17 -8.36 25.17 -14.34
CA LEU A 17 -8.18 25.04 -12.90
C LEU A 17 -9.04 23.92 -12.28
N TRP A 18 -10.20 23.61 -12.88
CA TRP A 18 -11.04 22.49 -12.45
C TRP A 18 -10.53 21.14 -12.98
N ALA A 19 -9.90 21.12 -14.16
CA ALA A 19 -9.28 19.92 -14.74
C ALA A 19 -8.02 19.44 -13.97
N GLN A 20 -7.37 20.31 -13.20
CA GLN A 20 -6.18 19.96 -12.40
C GLN A 20 -6.51 19.24 -11.08
N ARG A 21 -7.79 19.17 -10.67
CA ARG A 21 -8.19 18.46 -9.45
C ARG A 21 -8.40 16.97 -9.76
N LEU A 22 -7.33 16.19 -9.70
CA LEU A 22 -7.41 14.72 -9.71
C LEU A 22 -8.46 14.24 -8.68
N PRO A 23 -9.40 13.38 -9.08
CA PRO A 23 -10.38 12.81 -8.17
C PRO A 23 -9.69 12.10 -7.01
N VAL A 24 -10.32 12.12 -5.82
CA VAL A 24 -9.74 11.60 -4.57
C VAL A 24 -9.27 10.15 -4.70
N HIS A 25 -9.98 9.34 -5.49
CA HIS A 25 -9.62 7.95 -5.74
C HIS A 25 -8.29 7.80 -6.49
N GLU A 26 -8.05 8.65 -7.50
CA GLU A 26 -6.79 8.63 -8.26
C GLU A 26 -5.61 9.09 -7.41
N LYS A 27 -5.79 10.12 -6.58
CA LYS A 27 -4.76 10.56 -5.63
C LYS A 27 -4.36 9.46 -4.63
N GLN A 28 -5.34 8.67 -4.17
CA GLN A 28 -5.06 7.54 -3.27
C GLN A 28 -4.30 6.42 -3.98
N LYS A 29 -4.68 6.10 -5.22
CA LYS A 29 -3.99 5.10 -6.04
C LYS A 29 -2.55 5.51 -6.34
N GLU A 30 -2.34 6.77 -6.74
CA GLU A 30 -1.01 7.33 -6.99
C GLU A 30 -0.13 7.28 -5.73
N LEU A 31 -0.69 7.65 -4.56
CA LEU A 31 0.03 7.54 -3.29
C LEU A 31 0.41 6.09 -2.99
N GLN A 32 -0.50 5.13 -3.20
CA GLN A 32 -0.22 3.71 -2.97
C GLN A 32 0.88 3.19 -3.89
N GLU A 33 0.84 3.52 -5.18
CA GLU A 33 1.87 3.15 -6.14
C GLU A 33 3.23 3.73 -5.73
N ARG A 34 3.27 5.01 -5.36
CA ARG A 34 4.49 5.64 -4.84
C ARG A 34 5.04 4.96 -3.59
N MET A 35 4.18 4.57 -2.64
CA MET A 35 4.63 3.87 -1.44
C MET A 35 5.20 2.49 -1.76
N VAL A 36 4.67 1.80 -2.78
CA VAL A 36 5.24 0.56 -3.27
C VAL A 36 6.63 0.78 -3.88
N GLU A 37 6.79 1.83 -4.69
CA GLU A 37 8.09 2.16 -5.29
C GLU A 37 9.14 2.50 -4.23
N VAL A 38 8.79 3.30 -3.21
CA VAL A 38 9.65 3.58 -2.06
C VAL A 38 10.04 2.29 -1.32
N SER A 39 9.09 1.36 -1.15
CA SER A 39 9.37 0.09 -0.51
C SER A 39 10.39 -0.73 -1.30
N LEU A 40 10.20 -0.84 -2.62
CA LEU A 40 11.08 -1.61 -3.50
C LEU A 40 12.49 -1.00 -3.53
N SER A 41 12.60 0.33 -3.57
CA SER A 41 13.88 1.03 -3.50
C SER A 41 14.61 0.75 -2.19
N GLU A 42 13.92 0.81 -1.05
CA GLU A 42 14.54 0.53 0.26
C GLU A 42 14.96 -0.95 0.36
N ILE A 43 14.14 -1.88 -0.15
CA ILE A 43 14.49 -3.31 -0.19
C ILE A 43 15.73 -3.53 -1.05
N GLN A 44 15.79 -2.93 -2.24
CA GLN A 44 16.93 -3.02 -3.15
C GLN A 44 18.21 -2.52 -2.47
N GLU A 45 18.16 -1.35 -1.82
CA GLU A 45 19.30 -0.76 -1.12
C GLU A 45 19.77 -1.65 0.04
N ARG A 46 18.85 -2.06 0.93
CA ARG A 46 19.21 -2.83 2.13
C ARG A 46 19.75 -4.21 1.83
N LEU A 47 19.24 -4.87 0.80
CA LEU A 47 19.66 -6.21 0.42
C LEU A 47 20.74 -6.21 -0.66
N SER A 48 21.12 -5.03 -1.17
CA SER A 48 22.06 -4.87 -2.28
C SER A 48 21.64 -5.70 -3.49
N LEU A 49 20.34 -5.63 -3.84
CA LEU A 49 19.78 -6.40 -4.95
C LEU A 49 20.29 -5.88 -6.29
N THR A 50 20.58 -6.82 -7.19
CA THR A 50 20.88 -6.48 -8.59
C THR A 50 19.63 -5.97 -9.31
N GLU A 51 19.83 -5.27 -10.43
CA GLU A 51 18.73 -4.81 -11.31
C GLU A 51 17.86 -5.99 -11.80
N MET A 52 18.48 -7.14 -12.04
CA MET A 52 17.76 -8.37 -12.41
C MET A 52 16.86 -8.86 -11.26
N GLN A 53 17.41 -8.95 -10.04
CA GLN A 53 16.66 -9.41 -8.87
C GLN A 53 15.50 -8.48 -8.53
N ILE A 54 15.70 -7.15 -8.56
CA ILE A 54 14.63 -6.21 -8.24
C ILE A 54 13.53 -6.20 -9.31
N SER A 55 13.90 -6.38 -10.58
CA SER A 55 12.94 -6.52 -11.69
C SER A 55 12.04 -7.74 -11.51
N GLN A 56 12.61 -8.88 -11.11
CA GLN A 56 11.87 -10.11 -10.80
C GLN A 56 11.03 -9.99 -9.51
N LEU A 57 11.56 -9.33 -8.47
CA LEU A 57 10.89 -9.18 -7.18
C LEU A 57 9.67 -8.26 -7.26
N ARG A 58 9.74 -7.20 -8.07
CA ARG A 58 8.70 -6.17 -8.21
C ARG A 58 7.27 -6.72 -8.42
N PRO A 59 6.99 -7.59 -9.40
CA PRO A 59 5.64 -8.15 -9.59
C PRO A 59 5.20 -9.03 -8.41
N VAL A 60 6.12 -9.83 -7.83
CA VAL A 60 5.84 -10.68 -6.66
C VAL A 60 5.43 -9.83 -5.45
N TYR A 61 6.20 -8.78 -5.16
CA TYR A 61 5.92 -7.85 -4.07
C TYR A 61 4.60 -7.10 -4.28
N LYS A 62 4.35 -6.58 -5.49
CA LYS A 62 3.09 -5.89 -5.82
C LYS A 62 1.88 -6.79 -5.61
N GLN A 63 1.96 -8.05 -6.05
CA GLN A 63 0.87 -9.00 -5.89
C GLN A 63 0.64 -9.36 -4.42
N TYR A 64 1.71 -9.61 -3.66
CA TYR A 64 1.64 -9.87 -2.23
C TYR A 64 0.98 -8.70 -1.49
N GLN A 65 1.46 -7.47 -1.70
CA GLN A 65 0.91 -6.28 -1.07
C GLN A 65 -0.57 -6.06 -1.40
N LYS A 66 -0.99 -6.31 -2.65
CA LYS A 66 -2.40 -6.23 -3.05
C LYS A 66 -3.28 -7.24 -2.30
N LYS A 67 -2.80 -8.48 -2.12
CA LYS A 67 -3.52 -9.53 -1.39
C LYS A 67 -3.60 -9.20 0.10
N VAL A 68 -2.50 -8.76 0.72
CA VAL A 68 -2.46 -8.30 2.12
C VAL A 68 -3.41 -7.11 2.34
N ALA A 69 -3.39 -6.11 1.45
CA ALA A 69 -4.28 -4.96 1.53
C ALA A 69 -5.77 -5.35 1.48
N ARG A 70 -6.13 -6.33 0.64
CA ARG A 70 -7.50 -6.87 0.58
C ARG A 70 -7.91 -7.53 1.89
N LEU A 71 -7.05 -8.37 2.47
CA LEU A 71 -7.30 -9.01 3.77
C LEU A 71 -7.41 -7.98 4.91
N ASN A 72 -6.59 -6.92 4.88
CA ASN A 72 -6.64 -5.83 5.87
C ASN A 72 -7.92 -5.01 5.73
N MET A 73 -8.38 -4.74 4.51
CA MET A 73 -9.64 -4.03 4.26
C MET A 73 -10.85 -4.84 4.75
N GLN A 74 -10.85 -6.16 4.54
CA GLN A 74 -11.89 -7.05 5.08
C GLN A 74 -11.89 -6.99 6.61
N ASN A 75 -10.73 -7.10 7.25
CA ASN A 75 -10.61 -7.01 8.71
C ASN A 75 -11.08 -5.67 9.28
N HIS A 76 -10.73 -4.55 8.63
CA HIS A 76 -11.15 -3.22 9.08
C HIS A 76 -12.67 -3.03 9.02
N LYS A 77 -13.35 -3.63 8.02
CA LYS A 77 -14.81 -3.60 7.92
C LYS A 77 -15.47 -4.43 9.01
N LEU A 78 -14.86 -5.57 9.35
CA LEU A 78 -15.37 -6.49 10.35
C LEU A 78 -15.10 -5.97 11.77
N PHE A 79 -13.85 -5.84 12.20
CA PHE A 79 -13.52 -5.58 13.60
C PHE A 79 -13.55 -4.11 14.02
N ASN A 80 -12.91 -3.24 13.25
CA ASN A 80 -12.63 -1.88 13.73
C ASN A 80 -13.85 -0.95 13.71
N ARG A 81 -14.99 -1.41 13.17
CA ARG A 81 -16.23 -0.62 13.04
C ARG A 81 -17.35 -1.10 13.97
N MET A 82 -17.17 -2.21 14.67
CA MET A 82 -18.20 -2.76 15.54
C MET A 82 -17.99 -2.37 16.99
N ASN A 83 -19.09 -2.16 17.70
CA ASN A 83 -19.09 -2.01 19.14
C ASN A 83 -19.29 -3.38 19.78
N ALA A 84 -18.26 -3.90 20.43
CA ALA A 84 -18.28 -5.22 21.06
C ALA A 84 -19.44 -5.38 22.05
N ASP A 85 -19.77 -4.31 22.78
CA ASP A 85 -20.82 -4.32 23.82
C ASP A 85 -22.24 -4.45 23.25
N THR A 86 -22.40 -4.36 21.92
CA THR A 86 -23.71 -4.44 21.24
C THR A 86 -23.91 -5.75 20.47
N LEU A 87 -22.91 -6.63 20.45
CA LEU A 87 -22.97 -7.88 19.70
C LEU A 87 -23.70 -8.96 20.50
N SER A 88 -24.53 -9.75 19.82
CA SER A 88 -24.98 -11.02 20.38
C SER A 88 -23.84 -12.05 20.38
N ASP A 89 -23.94 -13.06 21.23
CA ASP A 89 -22.96 -14.16 21.30
C ASP A 89 -22.72 -14.82 19.93
N GLU A 90 -23.77 -15.02 19.13
CA GLU A 90 -23.64 -15.65 17.81
C GLU A 90 -22.98 -14.73 16.78
N GLN A 91 -23.24 -13.42 16.85
CA GLN A 91 -22.51 -12.45 16.04
C GLN A 91 -21.03 -12.46 16.42
N ALA A 92 -20.72 -12.32 17.71
CA ALA A 92 -19.35 -12.33 18.22
C ALA A 92 -18.59 -13.60 17.81
N LYS A 93 -19.21 -14.79 17.92
CA LYS A 93 -18.62 -16.05 17.45
C LYS A 93 -18.35 -16.05 15.95
N THR A 94 -19.25 -15.51 15.14
CA THR A 94 -19.08 -15.43 13.68
C THR A 94 -17.88 -14.56 13.33
N ILE A 95 -17.79 -13.38 13.95
CA ILE A 95 -16.71 -12.43 13.79
C ILE A 95 -15.35 -13.05 14.18
N LEU A 96 -15.29 -13.77 15.30
CA LEU A 96 -14.08 -14.47 15.73
C LEU A 96 -13.67 -15.59 14.74
N ARG A 97 -14.63 -16.32 14.15
CA ARG A 97 -14.32 -17.31 13.11
C ARG A 97 -13.75 -16.65 11.85
N GLU A 98 -14.32 -15.52 11.42
CA GLU A 98 -13.82 -14.76 10.27
C GLU A 98 -12.42 -14.21 10.51
N TYR A 99 -12.11 -13.79 11.73
CA TYR A 99 -10.76 -13.40 12.13
C TYR A 99 -9.76 -14.54 11.97
N LEU A 100 -10.08 -15.72 12.51
CA LEU A 100 -9.21 -16.89 12.43
C LEU A 100 -9.01 -17.36 10.98
N ASP A 101 -10.04 -17.29 10.15
CA ASP A 101 -9.92 -17.58 8.71
C ASP A 101 -9.02 -16.56 8.00
N ARG A 102 -9.13 -15.27 8.35
CA ARG A 102 -8.23 -14.22 7.84
C ARG A 102 -6.78 -14.47 8.25
N GLU A 103 -6.50 -14.83 9.51
CA GLU A 103 -5.15 -15.17 9.96
C GLU A 103 -4.59 -16.37 9.18
N ARG A 104 -5.41 -17.42 8.96
CA ARG A 104 -5.03 -18.58 8.15
C ARG A 104 -4.66 -18.19 6.72
N LYS A 105 -5.47 -17.34 6.08
CA LYS A 105 -5.21 -16.82 4.73
C LYS A 105 -3.95 -15.98 4.67
N LEU A 106 -3.71 -15.14 5.68
CA LEU A 106 -2.49 -14.33 5.79
C LEU A 106 -1.25 -15.21 5.96
N TYR A 107 -1.31 -16.24 6.81
CA TYR A 107 -0.23 -17.20 6.98
C TYR A 107 0.11 -17.92 5.68
N ALA A 108 -0.91 -18.46 4.98
CA ALA A 108 -0.71 -19.12 3.69
C ALA A 108 -0.09 -18.18 2.65
N LEU A 109 -0.51 -16.91 2.63
CA LEU A 109 0.06 -15.89 1.76
C LEU A 109 1.52 -15.57 2.10
N ASN A 110 1.87 -15.50 3.39
CA ASN A 110 3.24 -15.27 3.85
C ASN A 110 4.16 -16.43 3.46
N LYS A 111 3.68 -17.67 3.61
CA LYS A 111 4.41 -18.86 3.18
C LYS A 111 4.68 -18.82 1.68
N GLN A 112 3.65 -18.60 0.87
CA GLN A 112 3.81 -18.48 -0.58
C GLN A 112 4.77 -17.34 -0.96
N TYR A 113 4.70 -16.21 -0.27
CA TYR A 113 5.59 -15.08 -0.54
C TYR A 113 7.04 -15.42 -0.23
N MET A 114 7.32 -16.10 0.89
CA MET A 114 8.65 -16.58 1.23
C MET A 114 9.18 -17.57 0.19
N ASP A 115 8.35 -18.53 -0.25
CA ASP A 115 8.70 -19.49 -1.30
C ASP A 115 9.09 -18.74 -2.59
N ASN A 116 8.28 -17.78 -3.03
CA ASN A 116 8.57 -16.94 -4.21
C ASN A 116 9.83 -16.07 -4.04
N LEU A 117 10.13 -15.61 -2.81
CA LEU A 117 11.35 -14.84 -2.54
C LEU A 117 12.59 -15.70 -2.71
N LEU A 118 12.55 -16.96 -2.27
CA LEU A 118 13.67 -17.90 -2.36
C LEU A 118 13.98 -18.34 -3.79
N GLU A 119 13.06 -18.15 -4.73
CA GLU A 119 13.31 -18.33 -6.18
C GLU A 119 14.16 -17.20 -6.78
N ILE A 120 14.21 -16.03 -6.14
CA ILE A 120 14.82 -14.80 -6.68
C ILE A 120 16.03 -14.36 -5.84
N LEU A 121 15.96 -14.58 -4.53
CA LEU A 121 16.90 -14.09 -3.52
C LEU A 121 17.57 -15.26 -2.82
N SER A 122 18.80 -15.06 -2.36
CA SER A 122 19.45 -16.05 -1.51
C SER A 122 18.74 -16.14 -0.15
N PRO A 123 18.82 -17.29 0.55
CA PRO A 123 18.27 -17.43 1.91
C PRO A 123 18.77 -16.34 2.87
N GLN A 124 20.04 -15.92 2.75
CA GLN A 124 20.62 -14.85 3.56
C GLN A 124 19.98 -13.49 3.26
N GLN A 125 19.70 -13.19 1.98
CA GLN A 125 18.97 -11.98 1.59
C GLN A 125 17.54 -11.99 2.12
N VAL A 126 16.85 -13.15 2.08
CA VAL A 126 15.51 -13.30 2.67
C VAL A 126 15.53 -13.07 4.18
N ILE A 127 16.48 -13.67 4.91
CA ILE A 127 16.64 -13.42 6.35
C ILE A 127 16.88 -11.93 6.63
N LYS A 128 17.75 -11.28 5.85
CA LYS A 128 18.04 -9.85 5.98
C LYS A 128 16.80 -8.98 5.72
N LEU A 129 15.94 -9.38 4.78
CA LEU A 129 14.65 -8.71 4.55
C LEU A 129 13.80 -8.72 5.82
N TYR A 130 13.62 -9.90 6.43
CA TYR A 130 12.83 -10.03 7.65
C TYR A 130 13.45 -9.30 8.85
N GLN A 131 14.77 -9.30 8.98
CA GLN A 131 15.47 -8.54 10.03
C GLN A 131 15.33 -7.03 9.86
N SER A 132 15.26 -6.54 8.62
CA SER A 132 15.16 -5.11 8.31
C SER A 132 13.73 -4.60 8.18
N ASP A 133 12.72 -5.48 8.28
CA ASP A 133 11.31 -5.16 8.03
C ASP A 133 10.78 -4.05 8.96
N SER A 134 11.19 -4.00 10.23
CA SER A 134 10.79 -2.95 11.18
C SER A 134 11.27 -1.56 10.73
N ASP A 135 12.51 -1.46 10.29
CA ASP A 135 13.10 -0.21 9.81
C ASP A 135 12.54 0.21 8.45
N ILE A 136 12.36 -0.75 7.54
CA ILE A 136 11.72 -0.52 6.23
C ILE A 136 10.31 0.05 6.47
N LYS A 137 9.52 -0.59 7.34
CA LYS A 137 8.19 -0.10 7.75
C LYS A 137 8.24 1.29 8.37
N ARG A 138 9.24 1.58 9.19
CA ARG A 138 9.44 2.91 9.79
C ARG A 138 9.68 3.97 8.71
N LYS A 139 10.59 3.73 7.77
CA LYS A 139 10.88 4.67 6.67
C LYS A 139 9.66 4.89 5.77
N ILE A 140 8.97 3.81 5.38
CA ILE A 140 7.71 3.87 4.61
C ILE A 140 6.66 4.72 5.36
N ARG A 141 6.52 4.53 6.67
CA ARG A 141 5.58 5.33 7.48
C ARG A 141 5.95 6.80 7.48
N MET A 142 7.22 7.14 7.69
CA MET A 142 7.69 8.52 7.69
C MET A 142 7.41 9.19 6.34
N GLU A 143 7.67 8.48 5.24
CA GLU A 143 7.42 8.99 3.90
C GLU A 143 5.92 9.18 3.61
N TYR A 144 5.07 8.28 4.11
CA TYR A 144 3.62 8.47 4.04
C TYR A 144 3.14 9.71 4.81
N LEU A 145 3.63 9.92 6.05
CA LEU A 145 3.26 11.09 6.85
C LEU A 145 3.72 12.39 6.18
N ARG A 146 4.95 12.42 5.68
CA ARG A 146 5.51 13.56 4.94
C ARG A 146 4.64 13.95 3.74
N ARG A 147 4.11 12.97 3.01
CA ARG A 147 3.29 13.19 1.81
C ARG A 147 1.83 13.53 2.09
N THR A 148 1.30 13.07 3.23
CA THR A 148 -0.11 13.30 3.60
C THR A 148 -0.31 14.48 4.53
N GLY A 149 0.77 15.07 5.06
CA GLY A 149 0.70 16.16 6.04
C GLY A 149 0.04 15.76 7.36
N LYS A 150 -0.16 14.45 7.59
CA LYS A 150 -0.79 13.94 8.81
C LYS A 150 0.22 13.98 9.96
N PRO A 151 -0.15 14.51 11.15
CA PRO A 151 0.73 14.48 12.30
C PRO A 151 0.98 13.05 12.76
N LYS A 152 2.16 12.81 13.34
CA LYS A 152 2.50 11.55 14.00
C LYS A 152 1.58 11.42 15.23
N ARG A 153 0.58 10.55 15.13
CA ARG A 153 -0.27 10.18 16.28
C ARG A 153 0.50 9.37 17.30
#